data_AF-A0A0Q5RGB4-F1
#
_entry.id   AF-A0A0Q5RGB4-F1
#
_cell.length_a   1.000
_cell.length_b   1.000
_cell.length_c   1.000
_cell.angle_alpha   90.00
_cell.angle_beta   90.00
_cell.angle_gamma   90.00
#
_symmetry.space_group_name_H-M   'P 1'
#
loop_
_entity.id
_entity.type
_entity.pdbx_description
1 polymer ?
#
loop_
_entity_poly.entity_id
_entity_poly.type
_entity_poly.pdbx_seq_one_letter_code
_entity_poly.pdbx_strand_id
1 'polypeptide(L)'
;MSDLAGWIAPVATMIAAIMTAANLGTRITGWGFIVFMIGSVAWSTVAIGTGQTNLLWTNGFLTIVNAIGIWRWLGREARHEDGREAATAHSAESTDVATLFGMGSIVGAPLTGRGGGRLGTIVDGMMRCDNRDLAYLVVSEGGMAGLGERLHALDPSAVHFSPAGARCDLTASDLQELAILEQGEWPAEIPKTRLDVRR
;
A
#
# COMPACT_ATOMS: atom_id res chain seq x y z
N MET A 1 13.83 -6.17 -36.90
CA MET A 1 13.90 -5.11 -35.86
C MET A 1 12.56 -4.38 -35.65
N SER A 2 11.67 -4.37 -36.64
CA SER A 2 10.30 -3.81 -36.56
C SER A 2 9.37 -4.54 -35.56
N ASP A 3 9.46 -5.87 -35.47
CA ASP A 3 8.54 -6.64 -34.61
C ASP A 3 8.82 -6.40 -33.11
N LEU A 4 10.09 -6.31 -32.71
CA LEU A 4 10.44 -6.07 -31.30
C LEU A 4 9.98 -4.67 -30.84
N ALA A 5 10.13 -3.65 -31.69
CA ALA A 5 9.66 -2.29 -31.42
C ALA A 5 8.13 -2.19 -31.32
N GLY A 6 7.40 -2.99 -32.11
CA GLY A 6 5.94 -3.05 -32.09
C GLY A 6 5.36 -3.55 -30.75
N TRP A 7 6.06 -4.46 -30.07
CA TRP A 7 5.62 -4.99 -28.77
C TRP A 7 6.08 -4.16 -27.57
N ILE A 8 7.16 -3.39 -27.69
CA ILE A 8 7.69 -2.59 -26.57
C ILE A 8 6.68 -1.56 -26.08
N ALA A 9 6.02 -0.83 -26.98
CA ALA A 9 5.08 0.23 -26.59
C ALA A 9 3.83 -0.30 -25.86
N PRO A 10 3.12 -1.35 -26.36
CA PRO A 10 2.04 -1.98 -25.62
C PRO A 10 2.49 -2.55 -24.27
N VAL A 11 3.64 -3.22 -24.22
CA VAL A 11 4.17 -3.80 -22.97
C VAL A 11 4.47 -2.71 -21.95
N ALA A 12 5.14 -1.63 -22.35
CA ALA A 12 5.41 -0.49 -21.47
C ALA A 12 4.11 0.14 -20.94
N THR A 13 3.09 0.26 -21.80
CA THR A 13 1.77 0.78 -21.41
C THR A 13 1.06 -0.12 -20.39
N MET A 14 1.11 -1.44 -20.59
CA MET A 14 0.55 -2.40 -19.64
C MET A 14 1.27 -2.36 -18.29
N ILE A 15 2.61 -2.27 -18.29
CA ILE A 15 3.39 -2.12 -17.07
C ILE A 15 3.04 -0.81 -16.35
N ALA A 16 2.96 0.31 -17.07
CA ALA A 16 2.56 1.60 -16.50
C ALA A 16 1.16 1.56 -15.89
N ALA A 17 0.22 0.88 -16.55
CA ALA A 17 -1.12 0.65 -16.04
C ALA A 17 -1.09 -0.12 -14.72
N ILE A 18 -0.33 -1.21 -14.67
CA ILE A 18 -0.16 -2.02 -13.45
C ILE A 18 0.50 -1.19 -12.34
N MET A 19 1.58 -0.45 -12.62
CA MET A 19 2.27 0.42 -11.66
C MET A 19 1.33 1.47 -11.05
N THR A 20 0.43 2.02 -11.88
CA THR A 20 -0.51 3.05 -11.45
C THR A 20 -1.68 2.45 -10.67
N ALA A 21 -2.19 1.29 -11.08
CA ALA A 21 -3.34 0.64 -10.48
C ALA A 21 -3.02 -0.09 -9.17
N ALA A 22 -1.81 -0.65 -9.02
CA ALA A 22 -1.45 -1.51 -7.89
C ALA A 22 -1.13 -0.75 -6.59
N ASN A 23 -1.04 0.58 -6.61
CA ASN A 23 -0.74 1.43 -5.45
C ASN A 23 0.45 0.93 -4.60
N LEU A 24 1.49 0.38 -5.25
CA LEU A 24 2.68 -0.24 -4.64
C LEU A 24 3.62 0.77 -3.95
N GLY A 25 3.15 1.99 -3.73
CA GLY A 25 3.92 3.09 -3.19
C GLY A 25 3.89 4.31 -4.10
N THR A 26 3.93 5.47 -3.46
CA THR A 26 3.80 6.79 -4.05
C THR A 26 4.71 7.03 -5.25
N ARG A 27 5.98 6.62 -5.16
CA ARG A 27 6.96 6.82 -6.22
C ARG A 27 6.70 5.93 -7.43
N ILE A 28 6.33 4.66 -7.22
CA ILE A 28 6.04 3.70 -8.30
C ILE A 28 4.83 4.15 -9.10
N THR A 29 3.75 4.55 -8.42
CA THR A 29 2.56 5.10 -9.07
C THR A 29 2.88 6.38 -9.84
N GLY A 30 3.71 7.26 -9.27
CA GLY A 30 4.21 8.46 -9.94
C GLY A 30 4.98 8.18 -11.24
N TRP A 31 5.85 7.17 -11.25
CA TRP A 31 6.55 6.72 -12.46
C TRP A 31 5.61 6.14 -13.52
N GLY A 32 4.52 5.47 -13.12
CA GLY A 32 3.47 5.02 -14.05
C GLY A 32 2.87 6.17 -14.85
N PHE A 33 2.57 7.30 -14.20
CA PHE A 33 2.11 8.51 -14.88
C PHE A 33 3.14 9.11 -15.83
N ILE A 34 4.45 9.02 -15.54
CA ILE A 34 5.51 9.45 -16.47
C ILE A 34 5.48 8.61 -17.76
N VAL A 35 5.37 7.29 -17.63
CA VAL A 35 5.33 6.41 -18.81
C VAL A 35 4.08 6.71 -19.65
N PHE A 36 2.92 6.92 -19.02
CA PHE A 36 1.71 7.33 -19.72
C PHE A 36 1.82 8.70 -20.39
N MET A 37 2.50 9.67 -19.75
CA MET A 37 2.78 10.98 -20.34
C MET A 37 3.61 10.86 -21.62
N ILE A 38 4.66 10.03 -21.61
CA ILE A 38 5.47 9.78 -22.81
C ILE A 38 4.61 9.15 -23.92
N GLY A 39 3.78 8.17 -23.55
CA GLY A 39 2.84 7.54 -24.48
C GLY A 39 1.84 8.52 -25.09
N SER A 40 1.23 9.39 -24.28
CA SER A 40 0.25 10.36 -24.77
C SER A 40 0.87 11.43 -25.66
N VAL A 41 2.11 11.86 -25.39
CA VAL A 41 2.85 12.78 -26.27
C VAL A 41 3.21 12.11 -27.60
N ALA A 42 3.65 10.86 -27.57
CA ALA A 42 3.96 10.10 -28.78
C ALA A 42 2.72 9.93 -29.67
N TRP A 43 1.59 9.51 -29.11
CA TRP A 43 0.33 9.37 -29.83
C TRP A 43 -0.24 10.70 -30.33
N SER A 44 -0.03 11.80 -29.60
CA SER A 44 -0.39 13.14 -30.06
C SER A 44 0.41 13.54 -31.30
N THR A 45 1.70 13.24 -31.34
CA THR A 45 2.56 13.48 -32.52
C THR A 45 2.05 12.70 -33.75
N VAL A 46 1.69 11.42 -33.57
CA VAL A 46 1.08 10.60 -34.63
C VAL A 46 -0.26 11.16 -35.08
N ALA A 47 -1.10 11.62 -34.15
CA ALA A 47 -2.40 12.19 -34.46
C ALA A 47 -2.28 13.44 -35.35
N ILE A 48 -1.33 14.32 -35.04
CA ILE A 48 -1.03 15.51 -35.84
C ILE A 48 -0.56 15.11 -37.23
N GLY A 49 0.38 14.16 -37.32
CA GLY A 49 0.91 13.69 -38.60
C GLY A 49 -0.11 12.96 -39.50
N THR A 50 -1.17 12.40 -38.89
CA THR A 50 -2.21 11.64 -39.61
C THR A 50 -3.55 12.38 -39.71
N GLY A 51 -3.66 13.60 -39.18
CA GLY A 51 -4.90 14.38 -39.16
C GLY A 51 -6.02 13.80 -38.28
N GLN A 52 -5.71 12.87 -37.37
CA GLN A 52 -6.69 12.19 -36.54
C GLN A 52 -7.10 13.04 -35.33
N THR A 53 -8.16 13.84 -35.50
CA THR A 53 -8.62 14.79 -34.47
C THR A 53 -9.05 14.08 -33.17
N ASN A 54 -9.71 12.92 -33.24
CA ASN A 54 -10.13 12.17 -32.05
C ASN A 54 -8.92 11.65 -31.25
N LEU A 55 -7.92 11.10 -31.95
CA LEU A 55 -6.68 10.62 -31.34
C LEU A 55 -5.93 11.76 -30.66
N LEU A 56 -5.94 12.96 -31.24
CA LEU A 56 -5.32 14.15 -30.66
C LEU A 56 -6.04 14.61 -29.38
N TRP A 57 -7.38 14.71 -29.39
CA TRP A 57 -8.13 15.14 -28.22
C TRP A 57 -7.99 14.19 -27.04
N THR A 58 -8.10 12.89 -27.28
CA THR A 58 -7.96 11.86 -26.25
C THR A 58 -6.57 11.86 -25.62
N ASN A 59 -5.51 11.91 -26.43
CA ASN A 59 -4.14 11.95 -25.91
C ASN A 59 -3.75 13.31 -25.32
N GLY A 60 -4.34 14.41 -25.80
CA GLY A 60 -4.23 15.72 -25.18
C GLY A 60 -4.82 15.74 -23.77
N PHE A 61 -6.00 15.16 -23.58
CA PHE A 61 -6.59 15.00 -22.25
C PHE A 61 -5.73 14.10 -21.34
N LEU A 62 -5.26 12.95 -21.83
CA LEU A 62 -4.36 12.06 -21.09
C LEU A 62 -3.09 12.79 -20.65
N THR A 63 -2.52 13.62 -21.51
CA THR A 63 -1.32 14.42 -21.21
C THR A 63 -1.56 15.34 -20.00
N ILE A 64 -2.71 16.01 -19.93
CA ILE A 64 -3.06 16.88 -18.80
C ILE A 64 -3.24 16.06 -17.51
N VAL A 65 -4.02 14.98 -17.56
CA VAL A 65 -4.27 14.12 -16.39
C VAL A 65 -2.97 13.50 -15.87
N ASN A 66 -2.09 13.04 -16.77
CA ASN A 66 -0.79 12.49 -16.41
C ASN A 66 0.12 13.53 -15.75
N ALA A 67 0.15 14.78 -16.26
CA ALA A 67 0.91 15.86 -15.63
C ALA A 67 0.42 16.15 -14.20
N ILE A 68 -0.90 16.17 -13.99
CA ILE A 68 -1.50 16.30 -12.65
C ILE A 68 -1.11 15.11 -11.77
N GLY A 69 -1.16 13.89 -12.31
CA GLY A 69 -0.75 12.66 -11.63
C GLY A 69 0.71 12.72 -11.16
N ILE A 70 1.63 13.12 -12.04
CA ILE A 70 3.05 13.29 -11.73
C ILE A 70 3.24 14.29 -10.58
N TRP A 71 2.64 15.47 -10.68
CA TRP A 71 2.73 16.49 -9.64
C TRP A 71 2.16 16.00 -8.29
N ARG A 72 1.02 15.31 -8.33
CA ARG A 72 0.36 14.78 -7.13
C ARG A 72 1.23 13.75 -6.43
N TRP A 73 1.72 12.75 -7.17
CA TRP A 73 2.42 11.61 -6.59
C TRP A 73 3.91 11.86 -6.36
N LEU A 74 4.67 12.32 -7.36
CA LEU A 74 6.10 12.56 -7.21
C LEU A 74 6.43 13.90 -6.54
N GLY A 75 5.49 14.85 -6.58
CA GLY A 75 5.67 16.17 -5.95
C GLY A 75 5.15 16.19 -4.52
N ARG A 76 3.82 16.13 -4.35
CA ARG A 76 3.17 16.29 -3.05
C ARG A 76 3.32 15.05 -2.17
N GLU A 77 2.86 13.91 -2.66
CA GLU A 77 2.77 12.71 -1.85
C GLU A 77 4.15 12.13 -1.48
N ALA A 78 5.11 12.17 -2.42
CA ALA A 78 6.46 11.70 -2.15
C ALA A 78 7.13 12.48 -1.01
N ARG A 79 6.88 13.79 -0.92
CA ARG A 79 7.40 14.61 0.18
C ARG A 79 6.78 14.27 1.54
N HIS A 80 5.51 13.88 1.57
CA HIS A 80 4.87 13.43 2.81
C HIS A 80 5.48 12.12 3.29
N GLU A 81 5.72 11.17 2.37
CA GLU A 81 6.35 9.90 2.70
C GLU A 81 7.81 10.11 3.14
N ASP A 82 8.58 10.93 2.43
CA ASP A 82 9.95 11.27 2.82
C ASP A 82 10.01 11.86 4.25
N GLY A 83 9.04 12.71 4.62
CA GLY A 83 8.95 13.27 5.97
C GLY A 83 8.67 12.20 7.04
N ARG A 84 7.85 11.19 6.72
CA ARG A 84 7.52 10.07 7.62
C ARG A 84 8.71 9.12 7.78
N GLU A 85 9.39 8.79 6.68
CA GLU A 85 10.61 8.00 6.69
C GLU A 85 11.71 8.71 7.48
N ALA A 86 11.91 10.02 7.27
CA ALA A 86 12.87 10.81 8.02
C ALA A 86 12.57 10.84 9.52
N ALA A 87 11.30 11.02 9.92
CA ALA A 87 10.91 10.98 11.33
C ALA A 87 11.15 9.60 11.97
N THR A 88 10.85 8.54 11.23
CA THR A 88 11.09 7.14 11.67
C THR A 88 12.58 6.89 11.85
N ALA A 89 13.41 7.27 10.88
CA ALA A 89 14.86 7.15 10.94
C ALA A 89 15.45 7.95 12.12
N HIS A 90 15.04 9.20 12.28
CA HIS A 90 15.52 10.05 13.36
C HIS A 90 15.18 9.49 14.75
N SER A 91 14.03 8.83 14.89
CA SER A 91 13.64 8.17 16.14
C SER A 91 14.53 6.97 16.49
N ALA A 92 15.02 6.26 15.48
CA ALA A 92 15.92 5.11 15.64
C ALA A 92 17.37 5.54 15.88
N GLU A 93 17.77 6.73 15.42
CA GLU A 93 19.10 7.29 15.66
C GLU A 93 19.21 7.99 17.02
N SER A 94 18.13 8.63 17.47
CA SER A 94 18.12 9.43 18.71
C SER A 94 17.90 8.62 19.99
N THR A 95 17.56 7.33 19.86
CA THR A 95 17.30 6.41 20.98
C THR A 95 17.80 5.02 20.59
N ASP A 96 18.32 4.23 21.54
CA ASP A 96 18.78 2.85 21.28
C ASP A 96 17.67 1.89 20.79
N VAL A 97 16.43 2.37 20.70
CA VAL A 97 15.25 1.66 20.19
C VAL A 97 14.43 2.61 19.32
N ALA A 98 13.97 2.16 18.15
CA ALA A 98 13.07 2.94 17.30
C ALA A 98 11.75 3.21 18.03
N THR A 99 11.44 4.48 18.28
CA THR A 99 10.25 4.88 19.06
C THR A 99 9.07 5.30 18.20
N LEU A 100 9.27 5.56 16.90
CA LEU A 100 8.22 5.97 15.99
C LEU A 100 8.03 4.93 14.87
N PHE A 101 6.77 4.66 14.55
CA PHE A 101 6.36 3.94 13.35
C PHE A 101 5.23 4.73 12.69
N GLY A 102 5.41 5.11 11.43
CA GLY A 102 4.46 5.98 10.76
C GLY A 102 3.11 5.28 10.56
N MET A 103 2.01 5.92 10.97
CA MET A 103 0.65 5.36 10.83
C MET A 103 0.26 4.90 9.42
N GLY A 104 0.51 5.70 8.39
CA GLY A 104 0.30 5.32 6.98
C GLY A 104 1.14 4.13 6.48
N SER A 105 2.10 3.65 7.26
CA SER A 105 2.95 2.48 6.95
C SER A 105 2.44 1.24 7.69
N ILE A 106 1.41 1.36 8.54
CA ILE A 106 0.74 0.23 9.20
C ILE A 106 -0.03 -0.58 8.15
N VAL A 107 -0.79 0.11 7.30
CA VAL A 107 -1.56 -0.52 6.22
C VAL A 107 -0.59 -1.09 5.19
N GLY A 108 -0.75 -2.37 4.87
CA GLY A 108 0.13 -3.12 3.97
C GLY A 108 1.36 -3.73 4.65
N ALA A 109 1.63 -3.43 5.93
CA ALA A 109 2.79 -3.98 6.63
C ALA A 109 2.65 -5.52 6.77
N PRO A 110 3.71 -6.30 6.47
CA PRO A 110 3.70 -7.73 6.72
C PRO A 110 3.71 -7.97 8.23
N LEU A 111 2.83 -8.85 8.70
CA LEU A 111 2.88 -9.37 10.06
C LEU A 111 3.70 -10.65 10.08
N THR A 112 4.82 -10.64 10.81
CA THR A 112 5.69 -11.80 11.00
C THR A 112 5.44 -12.45 12.36
N GLY A 113 5.42 -13.77 12.39
CA GLY A 113 5.18 -14.56 13.61
C GLY A 113 6.47 -14.94 14.33
N ARG A 114 6.33 -15.73 15.40
CA ARG A 114 7.44 -16.19 16.26
C ARG A 114 8.59 -16.84 15.48
N GLY A 115 8.27 -17.61 14.43
CA GLY A 115 9.24 -18.31 13.59
C GLY A 115 9.82 -17.48 12.43
N GLY A 116 9.54 -16.18 12.37
CA GLY A 116 9.98 -15.30 11.27
C GLY A 116 9.18 -15.46 9.97
N GLY A 117 8.28 -16.44 9.89
CA GLY A 117 7.35 -16.61 8.77
C GLY A 117 6.30 -15.50 8.75
N ARG A 118 5.91 -15.07 7.55
CA ARG A 118 4.79 -14.14 7.34
C ARG A 118 3.48 -14.85 7.71
N LEU A 119 2.75 -14.27 8.66
CA LEU A 119 1.42 -14.74 9.05
C LEU A 119 0.32 -14.07 8.22
N GLY A 120 0.52 -12.81 7.83
CA GLY A 120 -0.49 -12.05 7.11
C GLY A 120 -0.03 -10.66 6.72
N THR A 121 -1.00 -9.79 6.46
CA THR A 121 -0.81 -8.37 6.16
C THR A 121 -1.74 -7.55 7.02
N ILE A 122 -1.24 -6.49 7.63
CA ILE A 122 -2.11 -5.54 8.34
C ILE A 122 -2.86 -4.73 7.28
N VAL A 123 -4.19 -4.75 7.31
CA VAL A 123 -5.04 -4.03 6.34
C VAL A 123 -5.59 -2.73 6.91
N ASP A 124 -5.73 -2.62 8.23
CA ASP A 124 -6.12 -1.38 8.92
C ASP A 124 -5.76 -1.41 10.41
N GLY A 125 -5.89 -0.27 11.09
CA GLY A 125 -5.79 -0.13 12.53
C GLY A 125 -6.83 0.84 13.05
N MET A 126 -7.66 0.40 13.99
CA MET A 126 -8.68 1.23 14.61
C MET A 126 -8.07 1.99 15.77
N MET A 127 -8.19 3.32 15.77
CA MET A 127 -7.73 4.19 16.86
C MET A 127 -8.92 4.62 17.73
N ARG A 128 -8.73 4.64 19.04
CA ARG A 128 -9.69 5.20 19.98
C ARG A 128 -9.64 6.73 19.97
N CYS A 129 -10.80 7.38 19.94
CA CYS A 129 -10.87 8.84 19.88
C CYS A 129 -10.50 9.55 21.19
N ASP A 130 -10.62 8.86 22.34
CA ASP A 130 -10.45 9.42 23.68
C ASP A 130 -8.97 9.47 24.10
N ASN A 131 -8.29 8.33 24.10
CA ASN A 131 -6.91 8.17 24.56
C ASN A 131 -5.88 8.14 23.40
N ARG A 132 -6.34 8.07 22.15
CA ARG A 132 -5.54 8.09 20.91
C ARG A 132 -4.60 6.90 20.75
N ASP A 133 -4.86 5.80 21.45
CA ASP A 133 -4.18 4.53 21.20
C ASP A 133 -4.91 3.69 20.15
N LEU A 134 -4.26 2.61 19.70
CA LEU A 134 -4.90 1.64 18.83
C LEU A 134 -5.81 0.74 19.68
N ALA A 135 -7.08 0.65 19.28
CA ALA A 135 -8.01 -0.33 19.83
C ALA A 135 -7.66 -1.74 19.35
N TYR A 136 -7.41 -1.89 18.04
CA TYR A 136 -7.00 -3.15 17.42
C TYR A 136 -6.45 -2.95 16.01
N LEU A 137 -5.69 -3.93 15.55
CA LEU A 137 -5.24 -4.07 14.17
C LEU A 137 -6.12 -5.08 13.45
N VAL A 138 -6.36 -4.85 12.17
CA VAL A 138 -7.02 -5.80 11.27
C VAL A 138 -5.96 -6.49 10.44
N VAL A 139 -5.85 -7.80 10.57
CA VAL A 139 -4.86 -8.63 9.89
C VAL A 139 -5.56 -9.55 8.91
N SER A 140 -5.18 -9.46 7.63
CA SER A 140 -5.61 -10.37 6.59
C SER A 140 -4.70 -11.60 6.56
N GLU A 141 -5.31 -12.79 6.72
CA GLU A 141 -4.68 -14.11 6.55
C GLU A 141 -5.20 -14.76 5.26
N GLY A 142 -4.29 -15.15 4.38
CA GLY A 142 -4.62 -15.79 3.12
C GLY A 142 -5.33 -14.86 2.13
N GLY A 143 -5.74 -15.42 0.98
CA GLY A 143 -6.37 -14.65 -0.08
C GLY A 143 -5.42 -13.73 -0.87
N MET A 144 -5.96 -13.06 -1.89
CA MET A 144 -5.27 -12.03 -2.67
C MET A 144 -6.23 -10.88 -2.97
N ALA A 145 -5.82 -9.64 -2.66
CA ALA A 145 -6.56 -8.42 -2.98
C ALA A 145 -8.04 -8.44 -2.53
N GLY A 146 -8.31 -8.89 -1.30
CA GLY A 146 -9.67 -8.94 -0.74
C GLY A 146 -10.47 -10.20 -1.07
N LEU A 147 -9.95 -11.10 -1.93
CA LEU A 147 -10.63 -12.33 -2.32
C LEU A 147 -10.13 -13.52 -1.50
N GLY A 148 -11.05 -14.15 -0.76
CA GLY A 148 -10.78 -15.37 0.00
C GLY A 148 -9.87 -15.15 1.22
N GLU A 149 -9.72 -13.91 1.67
CA GLU A 149 -9.01 -13.59 2.89
C GLU A 149 -9.89 -13.79 4.13
N ARG A 150 -9.26 -14.10 5.25
CA ARG A 150 -9.89 -14.01 6.57
C ARG A 150 -9.30 -12.82 7.31
N LEU A 151 -10.16 -12.00 7.87
CA LEU A 151 -9.75 -10.84 8.65
C LEU A 151 -9.77 -11.21 10.12
N HIS A 152 -8.69 -10.90 10.83
CA HIS A 152 -8.53 -11.17 12.25
C HIS A 152 -8.29 -9.85 12.99
N ALA A 153 -8.97 -9.68 14.12
CA ALA A 153 -8.65 -8.59 15.05
C ALA A 153 -7.46 -9.00 15.91
N LEU A 154 -6.45 -8.13 16.00
CA LEU A 154 -5.25 -8.34 16.80
C LEU A 154 -5.04 -7.20 17.79
N ASP A 155 -4.81 -7.55 19.05
CA ASP A 155 -4.47 -6.59 20.10
C ASP A 155 -3.09 -5.95 19.80
N PRO A 156 -2.97 -4.61 19.77
CA PRO A 156 -1.71 -3.93 19.45
C PRO A 156 -0.59 -4.24 20.46
N SER A 157 -0.92 -4.60 21.70
CA SER A 157 0.07 -5.00 22.72
C SER A 157 0.77 -6.33 22.41
N ALA A 158 0.22 -7.14 21.51
CA ALA A 158 0.84 -8.36 21.00
C ALA A 158 1.78 -8.11 19.80
N VAL A 159 1.88 -6.85 19.34
CA VAL A 159 2.62 -6.47 18.13
C VAL A 159 3.76 -5.52 18.47
N HIS A 160 4.96 -5.88 18.05
CA HIS A 160 6.13 -5.03 18.04
C HIS A 160 6.31 -4.43 16.64
N PHE A 161 6.18 -3.12 16.55
CA PHE A 161 6.48 -2.38 15.33
C PHE A 161 7.97 -2.07 15.24
N SER A 162 8.51 -2.19 14.03
CA SER A 162 9.89 -1.85 13.70
C SER A 162 9.95 -1.26 12.30
N PRO A 163 11.05 -0.61 11.91
CA PRO A 163 11.24 -0.17 10.52
C PRO A 163 11.14 -1.32 9.49
N ALA A 164 11.36 -2.57 9.90
CA ALA A 164 11.24 -3.75 9.05
C ALA A 164 9.79 -4.29 8.91
N GLY A 165 8.84 -3.71 9.64
CA GLY A 165 7.44 -4.14 9.67
C GLY A 165 6.95 -4.52 11.07
N ALA A 166 5.86 -5.30 11.11
CA ALA A 166 5.23 -5.73 12.35
C ALA A 166 5.63 -7.18 12.70
N ARG A 167 5.96 -7.41 13.97
CA ARG A 167 6.27 -8.74 14.50
C ARG A 167 5.38 -9.05 15.70
N CYS A 168 4.94 -10.30 15.81
CA CYS A 168 4.25 -10.81 16.98
C CYS A 168 4.80 -12.19 17.37
N ASP A 169 4.53 -12.60 18.60
CA ASP A 169 4.93 -13.93 19.11
C ASP A 169 3.90 -15.03 18.81
N LEU A 170 2.94 -14.76 17.94
CA LEU A 170 1.93 -15.72 17.50
C LEU A 170 2.49 -16.67 16.43
N THR A 171 1.89 -17.86 16.36
CA THR A 171 2.03 -18.80 15.24
C THR A 171 0.85 -18.65 14.27
N ALA A 172 0.92 -19.31 13.11
CA ALA A 172 -0.21 -19.33 12.17
C ALA A 172 -1.46 -19.94 12.81
N SER A 173 -1.31 -21.01 13.62
CA SER A 173 -2.43 -21.61 14.34
C SER A 173 -3.04 -20.66 15.36
N ASP A 174 -2.21 -19.89 16.09
CA ASP A 174 -2.72 -18.91 17.05
C ASP A 174 -3.53 -17.80 16.35
N LEU A 175 -3.09 -17.37 15.15
CA LEU A 175 -3.81 -16.38 14.35
C LEU A 175 -5.21 -16.89 13.95
N GLN A 176 -5.33 -18.15 13.57
CA GLN A 176 -6.61 -18.76 13.18
C GLN A 176 -7.63 -18.85 14.31
N GLU A 177 -7.17 -18.84 15.56
CA GLU A 177 -8.02 -18.83 16.76
C GLU A 177 -8.48 -17.42 17.16
N LEU A 178 -7.93 -16.36 16.55
CA LEU A 178 -8.36 -15.00 16.82
C LEU A 178 -9.77 -14.73 16.30
N ALA A 179 -10.42 -13.71 16.87
CA ALA A 179 -11.73 -13.26 16.44
C ALA A 179 -11.71 -12.91 14.94
N ILE A 180 -12.55 -13.62 14.17
CA ILE A 180 -12.75 -13.35 12.74
C ILE A 180 -13.64 -12.11 12.63
N LEU A 181 -13.22 -11.18 11.78
CA LEU A 181 -13.96 -9.99 11.42
C LEU A 181 -14.71 -10.23 10.11
N GLU A 182 -16.02 -9.96 10.12
CA GLU A 182 -16.80 -9.96 8.88
C GLU A 182 -16.49 -8.71 8.06
N GLN A 183 -16.46 -8.85 6.73
CA GLN A 183 -16.21 -7.71 5.86
C GLN A 183 -17.33 -6.67 6.00
N GLY A 184 -16.96 -5.45 6.38
CA GLY A 184 -17.89 -4.33 6.56
C GLY A 184 -18.56 -4.25 7.94
N GLU A 185 -18.41 -5.26 8.80
CA GLU A 185 -19.01 -5.30 10.14
C GLU A 185 -17.94 -5.44 11.23
N TRP A 186 -17.09 -4.42 11.36
CA TRP A 186 -16.03 -4.42 12.37
C TRP A 186 -16.54 -3.90 13.73
N PRO A 187 -16.26 -4.60 14.84
CA PRO A 187 -16.80 -4.27 16.15
C PRO A 187 -16.10 -3.06 16.76
N ALA A 188 -16.79 -2.33 17.64
CA ALA A 188 -16.19 -1.20 18.37
C ALA A 188 -15.05 -1.62 19.33
N GLU A 189 -15.07 -2.88 19.79
CA GLU A 189 -14.05 -3.47 20.66
C GLU A 189 -13.75 -4.90 20.22
N ILE A 190 -12.52 -5.37 20.43
CA ILE A 190 -12.15 -6.75 20.11
C ILE A 190 -13.01 -7.70 20.96
N PRO A 191 -13.72 -8.67 20.35
CA PRO A 191 -14.38 -9.73 21.10
C PRO A 191 -13.32 -10.49 21.89
N LYS A 192 -13.45 -10.56 23.22
CA LYS A 192 -12.50 -11.28 24.09
C LYS A 192 -12.29 -12.69 23.56
N THR A 193 -11.05 -13.02 23.19
CA THR A 193 -10.72 -14.34 22.63
C THR A 193 -10.18 -15.26 23.72
N ARG A 194 -10.16 -16.57 23.46
CA ARG A 194 -9.69 -17.58 24.44
C ARG A 194 -8.24 -17.35 24.89
N LEU A 195 -7.43 -16.66 24.08
CA LEU A 195 -6.03 -16.30 24.37
C LEU A 195 -5.90 -15.21 25.45
N ASP A 196 -6.92 -14.36 25.64
CA ASP A 196 -6.94 -13.34 26.70
C ASP A 196 -7.14 -13.94 28.10
N VAL A 197 -7.65 -15.18 28.19
CA VAL A 197 -7.97 -15.86 29.45
C VAL A 197 -6.75 -16.59 30.04
N ARG A 198 -5.63 -16.66 29.31
CA ARG A 198 -4.40 -17.37 29.72
C ARG A 198 -3.24 -16.47 30.15
N ARG A 199 -3.41 -15.15 30.16
CA ARG A 199 -2.44 -14.19 30.72
C ARG A 199 -2.80 -13.85 32.17
#